data_AF-A0A7K2DDE9-F1
#
_entry.id   AF-A0A7K2DDE9-F1
#
_cell.length_a   1.000
_cell.length_b   1.000
_cell.length_c   1.000
_cell.angle_alpha   90.00
_cell.angle_beta   90.00
_cell.angle_gamma   90.00
#
_symmetry.space_group_name_H-M   'P 1'
#
loop_
_entity.id
_entity.type
_entity.pdbx_description
1 polymer ?
#
loop_
_entity_poly.entity_id
_entity_poly.type
_entity_poly.pdbx_seq_one_letter_code
_entity_poly.pdbx_strand_id
1 'polypeptide(L)'
;RVGQEEVRDAVEMVAPVYLVDIGGVQTLKEGWMDVGLLTGRQAEAEEAIHRFEHNVEHLAEDLPADAVNTRVAVGFGDTNWMIWDSSSFCRFLHDEGAGTCVFPAQPESEYGSPDSEFAWEFIVEADPEAWVMITWEGSARADSVTEPAWLETTAHREGRICNEDSAGSFGHGLLMLQWAYQCYLNAGWPSIYDHPGDLAVWLPEDH
;
A
#
# COMPACT_ATOMS: atom_id res chain seq x y z
N ARG A 1 16.53 -8.09 -10.09
CA ARG A 1 16.97 -7.98 -11.51
C ARG A 1 17.54 -9.31 -12.03
N VAL A 2 18.59 -9.88 -11.41
CA VAL A 2 19.03 -11.26 -11.70
C VAL A 2 17.90 -12.23 -11.30
N GLY A 3 17.40 -13.02 -12.24
CA GLY A 3 16.25 -13.94 -12.07
C GLY A 3 14.99 -13.52 -12.85
N GLN A 4 14.60 -12.24 -12.81
CA GLN A 4 13.45 -11.73 -13.59
C GLN A 4 13.76 -11.69 -15.10
N GLU A 5 15.01 -11.37 -15.45
CA GLU A 5 15.47 -11.36 -16.85
C GLU A 5 15.55 -12.79 -17.42
N GLU A 6 15.91 -13.78 -16.62
CA GLU A 6 15.92 -15.19 -17.05
C GLU A 6 14.51 -15.74 -17.29
N VAL A 7 13.54 -15.35 -16.45
CA VAL A 7 12.12 -15.70 -16.65
C VAL A 7 11.56 -15.00 -17.89
N ARG A 8 11.85 -13.69 -18.07
CA ARG A 8 11.49 -12.97 -19.30
C ARG A 8 12.03 -13.70 -20.53
N ASP A 9 13.33 -13.98 -20.56
CA ASP A 9 14.00 -14.59 -21.72
C ASP A 9 13.44 -15.99 -22.02
N ALA A 10 13.06 -16.74 -20.98
CA ALA A 10 12.41 -18.04 -21.16
C ALA A 10 11.00 -17.93 -21.76
N VAL A 11 10.22 -16.92 -21.37
CA VAL A 11 8.84 -16.71 -21.84
C VAL A 11 8.80 -16.04 -23.22
N GLU A 12 9.77 -15.16 -23.53
CA GLU A 12 9.90 -14.50 -24.83
C GLU A 12 10.06 -15.48 -26.00
N MET A 13 10.55 -16.70 -25.74
CA MET A 13 10.61 -17.76 -26.74
C MET A 13 9.23 -18.26 -27.20
N VAL A 14 8.17 -17.99 -26.44
CA VAL A 14 6.81 -18.51 -26.67
C VAL A 14 5.82 -17.40 -27.00
N ALA A 15 5.96 -16.21 -26.38
CA ALA A 15 5.09 -15.07 -26.62
C ALA A 15 5.82 -13.75 -26.33
N PRO A 16 5.42 -12.61 -26.93
CA PRO A 16 5.93 -11.30 -26.54
C PRO A 16 5.72 -11.05 -25.03
N VAL A 17 6.77 -10.64 -24.34
CA VAL A 17 6.74 -10.27 -22.92
C VAL A 17 6.89 -8.77 -22.79
N TYR A 18 6.08 -8.17 -21.94
CA TYR A 18 6.23 -6.79 -21.51
C TYR A 18 6.48 -6.79 -20.00
N LEU A 19 7.48 -6.02 -19.55
CA LEU A 19 7.80 -5.86 -18.14
C LEU A 19 7.27 -4.52 -17.65
N VAL A 20 6.41 -4.56 -16.63
CA VAL A 20 5.90 -3.38 -15.94
C VAL A 20 6.84 -3.04 -14.79
N ASP A 21 7.23 -1.77 -14.68
CA ASP A 21 7.88 -1.24 -13.48
C ASP A 21 6.83 -0.88 -12.45
N ILE A 22 6.96 -1.43 -11.25
CA ILE A 22 6.01 -1.27 -10.13
C ILE A 22 6.56 -0.36 -9.01
N GLY A 23 7.67 0.35 -9.25
CA GLY A 23 8.39 1.13 -8.24
C GLY A 23 7.68 2.38 -7.71
N GLY A 24 6.55 2.80 -8.30
CA GLY A 24 5.78 3.95 -7.82
C GLY A 24 4.55 4.26 -8.67
N VAL A 25 3.75 5.22 -8.22
CA VAL A 25 2.49 5.61 -8.91
C VAL A 25 2.72 5.96 -10.37
N GLN A 26 3.77 6.75 -10.66
CA GLN A 26 4.04 7.18 -12.01
C GLN A 26 4.42 6.01 -12.94
N THR A 27 5.28 5.09 -12.48
CA THR A 27 5.66 3.92 -13.27
C THR A 27 4.50 2.94 -13.43
N LEU A 28 3.60 2.84 -12.44
CA LEU A 28 2.36 2.09 -12.55
C LEU A 28 1.40 2.70 -13.59
N LYS A 29 1.26 4.04 -13.64
CA LYS A 29 0.47 4.73 -14.67
C LYS A 29 1.05 4.50 -16.07
N GLU A 30 2.36 4.62 -16.22
CA GLU A 30 3.07 4.36 -17.48
C GLU A 30 2.88 2.90 -17.95
N GLY A 31 3.05 1.94 -17.05
CA GLY A 31 2.81 0.52 -17.34
C GLY A 31 1.36 0.24 -17.74
N TRP A 32 0.39 0.90 -17.11
CA TRP A 32 -1.02 0.75 -17.46
C TRP A 32 -1.33 1.32 -18.85
N MET A 33 -0.74 2.46 -19.20
CA MET A 33 -0.83 3.05 -20.53
C MET A 33 -0.22 2.16 -21.60
N ASP A 34 0.96 1.58 -21.33
CA ASP A 34 1.62 0.66 -22.25
C ASP A 34 0.78 -0.60 -22.50
N VAL A 35 0.15 -1.16 -21.45
CA VAL A 35 -0.83 -2.25 -21.61
C VAL A 35 -2.02 -1.81 -22.47
N GLY A 36 -2.54 -0.60 -22.25
CA GLY A 36 -3.59 -0.02 -23.09
C GLY A 36 -3.20 0.06 -24.56
N LEU A 37 -1.98 0.51 -24.86
CA LEU A 37 -1.44 0.58 -26.23
C LEU A 37 -1.29 -0.81 -26.86
N LEU A 38 -0.69 -1.76 -26.13
CA LEU A 38 -0.43 -3.12 -26.61
C LEU A 38 -1.71 -3.92 -26.86
N THR A 39 -2.78 -3.60 -26.12
CA THR A 39 -4.08 -4.29 -26.23
C THR A 39 -5.11 -3.54 -27.07
N GLY A 40 -4.78 -2.35 -27.58
CA GLY A 40 -5.70 -1.50 -28.33
C GLY A 40 -6.81 -0.85 -27.49
N ARG A 41 -6.60 -0.75 -26.17
CA ARG A 41 -7.55 -0.23 -25.16
C ARG A 41 -7.03 1.04 -24.49
N GLN A 42 -6.35 1.89 -25.24
CA GLN A 42 -5.71 3.10 -24.71
C GLN A 42 -6.69 4.02 -23.97
N ALA A 43 -7.88 4.28 -24.54
CA ALA A 43 -8.87 5.15 -23.91
C ALA A 43 -9.35 4.63 -22.55
N GLU A 44 -9.48 3.31 -22.41
CA GLU A 44 -9.88 2.67 -21.15
C GLU A 44 -8.76 2.74 -20.10
N ALA A 45 -7.49 2.70 -20.54
CA ALA A 45 -6.35 2.90 -19.66
C ALA A 45 -6.29 4.34 -19.14
N GLU A 46 -6.50 5.34 -20.01
CA GLU A 46 -6.57 6.76 -19.64
C GLU A 46 -7.71 7.02 -18.65
N GLU A 47 -8.89 6.46 -18.92
CA GLU A 47 -10.05 6.58 -18.03
C GLU A 47 -9.78 5.97 -16.65
N ALA A 48 -9.14 4.80 -16.59
CA ALA A 48 -8.78 4.16 -15.33
C ALA A 48 -7.77 4.99 -14.52
N ILE A 49 -6.81 5.63 -15.18
CA ILE A 49 -5.82 6.50 -14.53
C ILE A 49 -6.49 7.77 -14.01
N HIS A 50 -7.32 8.44 -14.82
CA HIS A 50 -8.06 9.62 -14.38
C HIS A 50 -8.98 9.30 -13.20
N ARG A 51 -9.63 8.13 -13.21
CA ARG A 51 -10.44 7.69 -12.08
C ARG A 51 -9.57 7.47 -10.83
N PHE A 52 -8.41 6.84 -10.95
CA PHE A 52 -7.50 6.72 -9.81
C PHE A 52 -7.12 8.10 -9.25
N GLU A 53 -6.68 9.02 -10.11
CA GLU A 53 -6.26 10.37 -9.72
C GLU A 53 -7.37 11.16 -9.03
N HIS A 54 -8.54 11.23 -9.67
CA HIS A 54 -9.68 11.98 -9.16
C HIS A 54 -10.04 11.58 -7.73
N ASN A 55 -9.97 10.29 -7.43
CA ASN A 55 -10.36 9.85 -6.12
C ASN A 55 -9.24 9.86 -5.09
N VAL A 56 -7.97 9.74 -5.50
CA VAL A 56 -6.85 10.04 -4.58
C VAL A 56 -6.95 11.50 -4.15
N GLU A 57 -7.19 12.41 -5.10
CA GLU A 57 -7.44 13.83 -4.81
C GLU A 57 -8.62 13.99 -3.85
N HIS A 58 -9.77 13.39 -4.16
CA HIS A 58 -10.95 13.48 -3.30
C HIS A 58 -10.71 12.94 -1.88
N LEU A 59 -10.02 11.80 -1.76
CA LEU A 59 -9.67 11.24 -0.45
C LEU A 59 -8.71 12.15 0.33
N ALA A 60 -7.83 12.89 -0.35
CA ALA A 60 -6.90 13.79 0.31
C ALA A 60 -7.49 15.16 0.71
N GLU A 61 -8.63 15.57 0.13
CA GLU A 61 -9.22 16.91 0.32
C GLU A 61 -9.50 17.26 1.80
N ASP A 62 -9.96 16.29 2.58
CA ASP A 62 -10.37 16.49 3.97
C ASP A 62 -9.26 16.21 5.00
N LEU A 63 -8.07 15.80 4.55
CA LEU A 63 -6.96 15.54 5.45
C LEU A 63 -6.49 16.82 6.15
N PRO A 64 -6.17 16.76 7.46
CA PRO A 64 -5.58 17.91 8.13
C PRO A 64 -4.18 18.20 7.57
N ALA A 65 -3.79 19.48 7.56
CA ALA A 65 -2.54 19.93 6.96
C ALA A 65 -1.27 19.30 7.57
N ASP A 66 -1.37 18.75 8.79
CA ASP A 66 -0.30 18.05 9.49
C ASP A 66 -0.41 16.52 9.39
N ALA A 67 -1.34 15.97 8.61
CA ALA A 67 -1.52 14.53 8.42
C ALA A 67 -0.23 13.82 8.00
N VAL A 68 0.62 14.47 7.20
CA VAL A 68 1.94 13.96 6.78
C VAL A 68 2.85 13.58 7.95
N ASN A 69 2.68 14.20 9.13
CA ASN A 69 3.47 13.90 10.33
C ASN A 69 2.99 12.65 11.07
N THR A 70 1.84 12.10 10.69
CA THR A 70 1.30 10.86 11.28
C THR A 70 2.28 9.73 11.03
N ARG A 71 2.68 9.07 12.11
CA ARG A 71 3.65 7.97 12.06
C ARG A 71 2.95 6.69 11.67
N VAL A 72 3.26 6.16 10.49
CA VAL A 72 2.59 4.98 9.94
C VAL A 72 3.54 3.78 9.94
N ALA A 73 3.05 2.63 10.40
CA ALA A 73 3.71 1.36 10.12
C ALA A 73 2.98 0.64 8.99
N VAL A 74 3.72 -0.15 8.21
CA VAL A 74 3.17 -1.06 7.19
C VAL A 74 3.84 -2.41 7.39
N GLY A 75 3.06 -3.49 7.50
CA GLY A 75 3.66 -4.81 7.72
C GLY A 75 2.72 -5.97 7.47
N PHE A 76 3.28 -7.16 7.29
CA PHE A 76 2.54 -8.39 7.09
C PHE A 76 1.99 -8.93 8.41
N GLY A 77 0.74 -9.39 8.36
CA GLY A 77 0.08 -10.13 9.43
C GLY A 77 0.53 -11.59 9.51
N ASP A 78 1.82 -11.89 9.35
CA ASP A 78 2.33 -13.23 9.56
C ASP A 78 2.87 -13.44 10.98
N THR A 79 3.38 -14.64 11.27
CA THR A 79 3.91 -14.97 12.60
C THR A 79 5.15 -14.17 12.99
N ASN A 80 5.83 -13.53 12.03
CA ASN A 80 7.02 -12.71 12.26
C ASN A 80 6.68 -11.21 12.27
N TRP A 81 5.47 -10.87 11.85
CA TRP A 81 4.90 -9.53 11.85
C TRP A 81 5.83 -8.53 11.18
N MET A 82 6.23 -8.90 9.97
CA MET A 82 7.31 -8.26 9.25
C MET A 82 6.88 -6.87 8.79
N ILE A 83 7.62 -5.84 9.17
CA ILE A 83 7.43 -4.52 8.56
C ILE A 83 7.99 -4.57 7.16
N TRP A 84 7.21 -4.07 6.22
CA TRP A 84 7.59 -3.99 4.83
C TRP A 84 7.88 -2.53 4.51
N ASP A 85 9.12 -2.24 4.10
CA ASP A 85 9.41 -1.03 3.34
C ASP A 85 8.76 -1.15 1.97
N SER A 86 7.43 -1.02 1.94
CA SER A 86 6.69 -0.85 0.70
C SER A 86 6.98 0.55 0.17
N SER A 87 8.21 0.75 -0.33
CA SER A 87 8.73 2.05 -0.72
C SER A 87 7.79 2.80 -1.67
N SER A 88 6.94 2.10 -2.42
CA SER A 88 5.88 2.67 -3.24
C SER A 88 4.68 3.18 -2.44
N PHE A 89 4.11 2.42 -1.49
CA PHE A 89 2.97 2.87 -0.68
C PHE A 89 3.38 3.89 0.38
N CYS A 90 4.53 3.68 1.04
CA CYS A 90 5.06 4.63 2.02
C CYS A 90 5.45 5.97 1.40
N ARG A 91 6.06 5.94 0.21
CA ARG A 91 6.28 7.17 -0.57
C ARG A 91 4.98 7.79 -1.02
N PHE A 92 4.01 6.99 -1.45
CA PHE A 92 2.70 7.49 -1.85
C PHE A 92 2.00 8.23 -0.69
N LEU A 93 1.94 7.66 0.51
CA LEU A 93 1.38 8.33 1.69
C LEU A 93 2.07 9.67 1.97
N HIS A 94 3.40 9.73 1.83
CA HIS A 94 4.15 10.95 2.04
C HIS A 94 3.88 12.00 0.96
N ASP A 95 3.88 11.59 -0.32
CA ASP A 95 3.67 12.46 -1.47
C ASP A 95 2.23 13.03 -1.50
N GLU A 96 1.24 12.25 -1.05
CA GLU A 96 -0.15 12.71 -0.85
C GLU A 96 -0.37 13.47 0.46
N GLY A 97 0.67 13.65 1.29
CA GLY A 97 0.59 14.39 2.55
C GLY A 97 -0.24 13.69 3.63
N ALA A 98 -0.45 12.38 3.50
CA ALA A 98 -1.34 11.59 4.36
C ALA A 98 -0.62 10.94 5.55
N GLY A 99 0.68 10.73 5.48
CA GLY A 99 1.46 10.18 6.59
C GLY A 99 2.91 9.90 6.22
N THR A 100 3.74 9.60 7.22
CA THR A 100 5.14 9.22 7.03
C THR A 100 5.39 7.85 7.64
N CYS A 101 5.84 6.91 6.81
CA CYS A 101 6.20 5.58 7.31
C CYS A 101 7.42 5.66 8.23
N VAL A 102 7.38 4.88 9.31
CA VAL A 102 8.48 4.75 10.26
C VAL A 102 9.19 3.40 10.07
N PHE A 103 10.52 3.46 9.97
CA PHE A 103 11.40 2.29 9.84
C PHE A 103 12.58 2.43 10.80
N PRO A 104 13.19 1.34 11.27
CA PRO A 104 14.38 1.46 12.10
C PRO A 104 15.55 1.96 11.27
N ALA A 105 16.45 2.68 11.95
CA ALA A 105 17.67 3.16 11.32
C ALA A 105 18.50 1.96 10.83
N GLN A 106 18.52 1.77 9.51
CA GLN A 106 19.38 0.82 8.84
C GLN A 106 20.73 1.50 8.53
N PRO A 107 21.89 0.84 8.76
CA PRO A 107 23.10 1.24 8.07
C PRO A 107 22.86 1.10 6.55
N GLU A 108 23.39 2.00 5.72
CA GLU A 108 23.27 1.93 4.26
C GLU A 108 23.55 0.50 3.79
N SER A 109 22.54 -0.18 3.25
CA SER A 109 22.72 -1.55 2.78
C SER A 109 23.51 -1.53 1.48
N GLU A 110 24.55 -2.36 1.40
CA GLU A 110 25.39 -2.52 0.20
C GLU A 110 24.60 -3.10 -1.00
N TYR A 111 23.42 -3.66 -0.70
CA TYR A 111 22.39 -4.08 -1.64
C TYR A 111 21.13 -3.29 -1.32
N GLY A 112 20.86 -2.24 -2.10
CA GLY A 112 19.63 -1.44 -2.03
C GLY A 112 18.38 -2.29 -2.34
N SER A 113 18.04 -3.17 -1.42
CA SER A 113 16.81 -3.95 -1.41
C SER A 113 15.75 -3.10 -0.72
N PRO A 114 14.66 -2.74 -1.41
CA PRO A 114 13.54 -2.05 -0.80
C PRO A 114 12.74 -2.95 0.15
N ASP A 115 13.12 -4.20 0.39
CA ASP A 115 12.32 -5.14 1.18
C ASP A 115 13.10 -5.56 2.44
N SER A 116 13.27 -4.63 3.39
CA SER A 116 13.81 -4.97 4.69
C SER A 116 12.70 -5.48 5.60
N GLU A 117 12.76 -6.76 5.97
CA GLU A 117 11.87 -7.36 6.97
C GLU A 117 12.37 -6.99 8.37
N PHE A 118 11.51 -6.34 9.18
CA PHE A 118 11.82 -6.03 10.57
C PHE A 118 10.97 -6.85 11.52
N ALA A 119 11.59 -7.28 12.62
CA ALA A 119 10.89 -7.99 13.68
C ALA A 119 9.89 -7.07 14.40
N TRP A 120 8.83 -7.66 14.96
CA TRP A 120 7.73 -6.96 15.60
C TRP A 120 8.13 -5.97 16.69
N GLU A 121 9.25 -6.20 17.36
CA GLU A 121 9.75 -5.34 18.41
C GLU A 121 9.93 -3.91 17.93
N PHE A 122 10.19 -3.71 16.63
CA PHE A 122 10.22 -2.38 16.05
C PHE A 122 8.85 -1.70 16.05
N ILE A 123 7.75 -2.41 15.80
CA ILE A 123 6.41 -1.80 15.84
C ILE A 123 6.17 -1.22 17.24
N VAL A 124 6.58 -1.95 18.28
CA VAL A 124 6.47 -1.52 19.67
C VAL A 124 7.43 -0.36 19.98
N GLU A 125 8.67 -0.41 19.51
CA GLU A 125 9.65 0.68 19.73
C GLU A 125 9.28 1.96 18.99
N ALA A 126 8.85 1.82 17.74
CA ALA A 126 8.42 2.92 16.91
C ALA A 126 7.13 3.53 17.44
N ASP A 127 6.21 2.72 17.97
CA ASP A 127 4.89 3.14 18.43
C ASP A 127 4.16 4.01 17.37
N PRO A 128 3.78 3.41 16.22
CA PRO A 128 3.09 4.14 15.17
C PRO A 128 1.71 4.60 15.66
N GLU A 129 1.25 5.72 15.11
CA GLU A 129 -0.09 6.26 15.36
C GLU A 129 -1.16 5.52 14.55
N ALA A 130 -0.79 5.01 13.38
CA ALA A 130 -1.65 4.17 12.54
C ALA A 130 -0.85 2.99 11.98
N TRP A 131 -1.51 1.86 11.83
CA TRP A 131 -0.89 0.67 11.26
C TRP A 131 -1.70 0.09 10.12
N VAL A 132 -1.05 -0.10 8.97
CA VAL A 132 -1.58 -0.85 7.84
C VAL A 132 -1.00 -2.25 7.88
N MET A 133 -1.85 -3.23 8.12
CA MET A 133 -1.45 -4.61 8.29
C MET A 133 -2.01 -5.46 7.15
N ILE A 134 -1.08 -6.09 6.44
CA ILE A 134 -1.32 -6.85 5.22
C ILE A 134 -1.65 -8.29 5.60
N THR A 135 -2.86 -8.70 5.33
CA THR A 135 -3.42 -9.98 5.75
C THR A 135 -3.76 -10.87 4.56
N TRP A 136 -3.88 -12.16 4.80
CA TRP A 136 -4.37 -13.17 3.85
C TRP A 136 -5.01 -14.32 4.63
N GLU A 137 -5.63 -15.27 3.91
CA GLU A 137 -6.22 -16.45 4.56
C GLU A 137 -5.17 -17.21 5.40
N GLY A 138 -5.42 -17.29 6.71
CA GLY A 138 -4.52 -17.94 7.68
C GLY A 138 -3.43 -17.03 8.26
N SER A 139 -3.33 -15.78 7.83
CA SER A 139 -2.50 -14.77 8.47
C SER A 139 -3.13 -14.36 9.81
N ALA A 140 -2.30 -13.92 10.73
CA ALA A 140 -2.77 -13.26 11.95
C ALA A 140 -3.35 -11.88 11.60
N ARG A 141 -4.41 -11.52 12.33
CA ARG A 141 -5.13 -10.25 12.20
C ARG A 141 -4.99 -9.42 13.47
N ALA A 142 -5.29 -8.12 13.42
CA ALA A 142 -5.08 -7.20 14.54
C ALA A 142 -5.91 -7.59 15.77
N ASP A 143 -7.12 -8.12 15.53
CA ASP A 143 -8.04 -8.64 16.52
C ASP A 143 -7.62 -10.00 17.11
N SER A 144 -6.64 -10.67 16.50
CA SER A 144 -6.06 -11.93 16.97
C SER A 144 -4.73 -11.77 17.72
N VAL A 145 -4.18 -10.56 17.78
CA VAL A 145 -2.94 -10.25 18.50
C VAL A 145 -3.17 -10.41 20.00
N THR A 146 -2.31 -11.19 20.67
CA THR A 146 -2.36 -11.38 22.13
C THR A 146 -1.11 -10.91 22.87
N GLU A 147 -0.08 -10.43 22.15
CA GLU A 147 1.18 -9.97 22.74
C GLU A 147 0.94 -8.68 23.54
N PRO A 148 1.12 -8.66 24.88
CA PRO A 148 0.77 -7.50 25.70
C PRO A 148 1.47 -6.21 25.27
N ALA A 149 2.73 -6.28 24.84
CA ALA A 149 3.48 -5.10 24.40
C ALA A 149 2.83 -4.41 23.19
N TRP A 150 2.15 -5.17 22.33
CA TRP A 150 1.46 -4.64 21.16
C TRP A 150 0.15 -3.95 21.51
N LEU A 151 -0.59 -4.54 22.45
CA LEU A 151 -1.86 -3.99 22.90
C LEU A 151 -1.68 -2.57 23.51
N GLU A 152 -0.46 -2.25 23.94
CA GLU A 152 -0.08 -0.94 24.49
C GLU A 152 0.33 0.08 23.43
N THR A 153 0.54 -0.32 22.18
CA THR A 153 0.86 0.64 21.11
C THR A 153 -0.27 1.63 20.88
N THR A 154 0.07 2.84 20.45
CA THR A 154 -0.88 3.93 20.17
C THR A 154 -1.89 3.52 19.10
N ALA A 155 -1.44 2.95 17.97
CA ALA A 155 -2.34 2.43 16.95
C ALA A 155 -3.34 1.40 17.50
N HIS A 156 -2.94 0.48 18.38
CA HIS A 156 -3.85 -0.51 18.95
C HIS A 156 -4.82 0.08 19.97
N ARG A 157 -4.33 0.88 20.91
CA ARG A 157 -5.17 1.52 21.96
C ARG A 157 -6.22 2.44 21.37
N GLU A 158 -5.91 3.11 20.27
CA GLU A 158 -6.82 4.02 19.57
C GLU A 158 -7.64 3.34 18.47
N GLY A 159 -7.43 2.04 18.21
CA GLY A 159 -8.14 1.30 17.17
C GLY A 159 -7.80 1.73 15.73
N ARG A 160 -6.64 2.35 15.52
CA ARG A 160 -6.18 2.87 14.23
C ARG A 160 -5.39 1.82 13.44
N ILE A 161 -6.00 0.66 13.23
CA ILE A 161 -5.39 -0.46 12.50
C ILE A 161 -6.26 -0.86 11.31
N CYS A 162 -5.69 -0.73 10.11
CA CYS A 162 -6.25 -1.25 8.87
C CYS A 162 -5.80 -2.71 8.68
N ASN A 163 -6.76 -3.60 8.43
CA ASN A 163 -6.48 -4.99 8.02
C ASN A 163 -6.76 -5.10 6.53
N GLU A 164 -5.74 -5.02 5.69
CA GLU A 164 -5.86 -5.08 4.23
C GLU A 164 -5.67 -6.53 3.77
N ASP A 165 -6.71 -7.16 3.22
CA ASP A 165 -6.74 -8.60 2.89
C ASP A 165 -6.07 -8.95 1.55
N SER A 166 -4.96 -8.27 1.23
CA SER A 166 -4.20 -8.55 0.02
C SER A 166 -2.78 -7.97 0.07
N ALA A 167 -1.78 -8.85 -0.03
CA ALA A 167 -0.39 -8.45 -0.29
C ALA A 167 -0.21 -7.76 -1.66
N GLY A 168 -1.10 -8.03 -2.62
CA GLY A 168 -1.13 -7.33 -3.90
C GLY A 168 -1.51 -5.85 -3.79
N SER A 169 -2.11 -5.43 -2.67
CA SER A 169 -2.56 -4.06 -2.38
C SER A 169 -1.40 -3.06 -2.28
N PHE A 170 -0.18 -3.54 -2.02
CA PHE A 170 0.98 -2.71 -1.71
C PHE A 170 1.98 -2.73 -2.87
N GLY A 171 1.61 -2.07 -3.96
CA GLY A 171 2.54 -1.74 -5.04
C GLY A 171 2.43 -2.57 -6.31
N HIS A 172 1.37 -3.36 -6.52
CA HIS A 172 1.24 -4.18 -7.74
C HIS A 172 0.16 -3.69 -8.73
N GLY A 173 -0.52 -2.57 -8.45
CA GLY A 173 -1.49 -1.93 -9.35
C GLY A 173 -2.15 -0.69 -8.75
N LEU A 174 -2.67 0.21 -9.61
CA LEU A 174 -3.30 1.47 -9.17
C LEU A 174 -4.54 1.24 -8.31
N LEU A 175 -5.41 0.29 -8.70
CA LEU A 175 -6.61 -0.07 -7.93
C LEU A 175 -6.26 -0.58 -6.53
N MET A 176 -5.23 -1.42 -6.49
CA MET A 176 -4.74 -2.09 -5.29
C MET A 176 -4.14 -1.08 -4.30
N LEU A 177 -3.34 -0.13 -4.82
CA LEU A 177 -2.78 0.98 -4.04
C LEU A 177 -3.86 1.86 -3.42
N GLN A 178 -4.91 2.16 -4.19
CA GLN A 178 -6.04 2.95 -3.75
C GLN A 178 -6.85 2.25 -2.65
N TRP A 179 -7.05 0.93 -2.73
CA TRP A 179 -7.69 0.18 -1.65
C TRP A 179 -6.90 0.23 -0.35
N ALA A 180 -5.58 0.04 -0.43
CA ALA A 180 -4.70 0.19 0.73
C ALA A 180 -4.77 1.61 1.32
N TYR A 181 -4.82 2.64 0.47
CA TYR A 181 -4.95 4.02 0.92
C TYR A 181 -6.27 4.28 1.64
N GLN A 182 -7.38 3.79 1.09
CA GLN A 182 -8.68 3.95 1.69
C GLN A 182 -8.80 3.20 3.03
N CYS A 183 -8.31 1.97 3.10
CA CYS A 183 -8.28 1.23 4.35
C CYS A 183 -7.45 1.97 5.41
N TYR A 184 -6.29 2.52 5.02
CA TYR A 184 -5.49 3.40 5.86
C TYR A 184 -6.27 4.62 6.35
N LEU A 185 -6.92 5.37 5.47
CA LEU A 185 -7.65 6.58 5.82
C LEU A 185 -8.83 6.30 6.76
N ASN A 186 -9.59 5.22 6.52
CA ASN A 186 -10.67 4.78 7.40
C ASN A 186 -10.17 4.46 8.82
N ALA A 187 -9.00 3.82 8.93
CA ALA A 187 -8.42 3.46 10.22
C ALA A 187 -7.73 4.65 10.91
N GLY A 188 -6.98 5.46 10.16
CA GLY A 188 -6.18 6.57 10.70
C GLY A 188 -7.02 7.79 11.05
N TRP A 189 -8.11 8.01 10.33
CA TRP A 189 -8.95 9.21 10.39
C TRP A 189 -10.46 8.89 10.41
N PRO A 190 -10.94 8.05 11.35
CA PRO A 190 -12.34 7.60 11.34
C PRO A 190 -13.34 8.76 11.48
N SER A 191 -12.99 9.86 12.15
CA SER A 191 -13.88 11.04 12.21
C SER A 191 -14.13 11.71 10.87
N ILE A 192 -13.31 11.39 9.85
CA ILE A 192 -13.42 11.91 8.49
C ILE A 192 -14.03 10.85 7.56
N TYR A 193 -13.63 9.58 7.68
CA TYR A 193 -13.98 8.53 6.70
C TYR A 193 -14.84 7.35 7.24
N ASP A 194 -15.43 7.45 8.44
CA ASP A 194 -16.33 6.40 9.03
C ASP A 194 -17.73 6.35 8.37
N HIS A 195 -17.84 6.62 7.07
CA HIS A 195 -19.10 6.54 6.33
C HIS A 195 -19.09 5.41 5.30
N PRO A 196 -20.08 4.48 5.34
CA PRO A 196 -20.24 3.43 4.34
C PRO A 196 -20.40 3.94 2.89
N GLY A 197 -20.74 5.22 2.71
CA GLY A 197 -20.87 5.88 1.40
C GLY A 197 -19.55 6.31 0.77
N ASP A 198 -18.49 6.50 1.55
CA ASP A 198 -17.17 6.93 1.05
C ASP A 198 -16.43 5.77 0.35
N LEU A 199 -16.90 4.54 0.61
CA LEU A 199 -16.51 3.31 -0.07
C LEU A 199 -17.39 2.99 -1.30
N ALA A 200 -18.52 3.68 -1.48
CA ALA A 200 -19.50 3.37 -2.52
C ALA A 200 -19.20 4.01 -3.90
N VAL A 201 -18.19 4.89 -3.99
CA VAL A 201 -17.82 5.61 -5.23
C VAL A 201 -17.23 4.68 -6.33
N TRP A 202 -17.11 3.37 -6.08
CA TRP A 202 -16.07 2.57 -6.70
C TRP A 202 -16.46 1.26 -7.38
N LEU A 203 -17.70 0.81 -7.24
CA LEU A 203 -18.20 -0.19 -8.17
C LEU A 203 -18.66 0.57 -9.42
N PRO A 204 -18.30 0.12 -10.65
CA PRO A 204 -18.89 0.70 -11.84
C PRO A 204 -20.40 0.75 -11.64
N GLU A 205 -21.03 1.89 -11.90
CA GLU A 205 -22.49 1.91 -11.99
C GLU A 205 -22.88 0.82 -12.98
N ASP A 206 -23.69 -0.14 -12.55
CA ASP A 206 -24.21 -1.18 -13.42
C ASP A 206 -24.82 -0.50 -14.66
N HIS A 207 -24.11 -0.59 -15.80
CA HIS A 207 -24.60 -0.20 -17.12
C HIS A 207 -25.28 -1.38 -17.80
#